data_AF-A0AAE7G575-F1
#
_entry.id   AF-A0AAE7G575-F1
#
_cell.length_a   1.000
_cell.length_b   1.000
_cell.length_c   1.000
_cell.angle_alpha   90.00
_cell.angle_beta   90.00
_cell.angle_gamma   90.00
#
_symmetry.space_group_name_H-M   'P 1'
#
loop_
_entity.id
_entity.type
_entity.pdbx_description
1 polymer ?
#
loop_
_entity_poly.entity_id
_entity_poly.type
_entity_poly.pdbx_seq_one_letter_code
_entity_poly.pdbx_strand_id
1 'polypeptide(L)'
;MFYNSIKNKLNIKNFIDIFFSNLSKDKNLYFPVKIPKFNKKFIFSLKNLNYNNFAFSLLRIFLKDLEEEDIFLLLEMSYQSNFFNNVIKIDKIFNNNYLLNLNNGPTLTFKDIAMIPLGNLLKLLSLKYKKKFIVFCATSGDTGASANNSLKNIKETKIFTFHPFNMISNIQRKQMTILKNKNIFNISILGNFDISQFLIKKIFEKINNNKKINLISVNSINWFRIIM
;
A
#
# COMPACT_ATOMS: atom_id res chain seq x y z
N MET A 1 -9.73 -3.89 -15.19
CA MET A 1 -9.17 -5.26 -15.05
C MET A 1 -10.11 -5.99 -14.14
N PHE A 2 -10.20 -7.31 -14.27
CA PHE A 2 -11.01 -8.10 -13.35
C PHE A 2 -10.15 -8.99 -12.48
N TYR A 3 -10.60 -9.20 -11.26
CA TYR A 3 -9.92 -9.93 -10.20
C TYR A 3 -10.86 -10.97 -9.60
N ASN A 4 -10.32 -12.11 -9.19
CA ASN A 4 -11.06 -13.12 -8.44
C ASN A 4 -10.22 -13.67 -7.29
N SER A 5 -10.87 -14.37 -6.37
CA SER A 5 -10.14 -15.12 -5.35
C SER A 5 -9.34 -16.23 -6.03
N ILE A 6 -8.12 -16.46 -5.56
CA ILE A 6 -7.30 -17.59 -6.01
C ILE A 6 -7.98 -18.96 -5.79
N LYS A 7 -8.94 -19.08 -4.85
CA LYS A 7 -9.71 -20.31 -4.60
C LYS A 7 -11.15 -20.27 -5.09
N ASN A 8 -11.70 -19.09 -5.37
CA ASN A 8 -13.04 -18.95 -5.93
C ASN A 8 -13.01 -18.07 -7.18
N LYS A 9 -12.95 -18.74 -8.34
CA LYS A 9 -12.80 -18.08 -9.64
C LYS A 9 -14.11 -17.45 -10.16
N LEU A 10 -15.26 -17.77 -9.56
CA LEU A 10 -16.57 -17.29 -9.99
C LEU A 10 -16.90 -15.89 -9.44
N ASN A 11 -16.27 -15.49 -8.34
CA ASN A 11 -16.53 -14.17 -7.72
C ASN A 11 -15.62 -13.09 -8.33
N ILE A 12 -15.98 -12.67 -9.55
CA ILE A 12 -15.23 -11.68 -10.32
C ILE A 12 -15.59 -10.26 -9.86
N LYS A 13 -14.57 -9.42 -9.65
CA LYS A 13 -14.68 -8.05 -9.17
C LYS A 13 -13.75 -7.09 -9.92
N ASN A 14 -14.06 -5.80 -9.90
CA ASN A 14 -13.16 -4.75 -10.38
C ASN A 14 -12.09 -4.42 -9.30
N PHE A 15 -11.15 -3.50 -9.58
CA PHE A 15 -10.09 -3.16 -8.63
C PHE A 15 -10.64 -2.50 -7.36
N ILE A 16 -11.53 -1.51 -7.50
CA ILE A 16 -12.07 -0.72 -6.39
C ILE A 16 -12.82 -1.64 -5.40
N ASP A 17 -13.56 -2.62 -5.90
CA ASP A 17 -14.28 -3.61 -5.08
C ASP A 17 -13.32 -4.49 -4.29
N ILE A 18 -12.22 -4.96 -4.89
CA ILE A 18 -11.22 -5.75 -4.16
C ILE A 18 -10.41 -4.89 -3.19
N PHE A 19 -10.17 -3.62 -3.53
CA PHE A 19 -9.49 -2.67 -2.67
C PHE A 19 -10.29 -2.42 -1.40
N PHE A 20 -11.61 -2.17 -1.51
CA PHE A 20 -12.48 -1.99 -0.36
C PHE A 20 -12.77 -3.26 0.42
N SER A 21 -12.80 -4.43 -0.22
CA SER A 21 -13.04 -5.69 0.50
C SER A 21 -11.80 -6.26 1.17
N ASN A 22 -10.60 -5.84 0.75
CA ASN A 22 -9.28 -6.21 1.27
C ASN A 22 -8.93 -7.71 1.12
N LEU A 23 -9.77 -8.62 1.64
CA LEU A 23 -9.74 -10.06 1.40
C LEU A 23 -11.03 -10.53 0.75
N SER A 24 -10.96 -11.65 0.04
CA SER A 24 -12.16 -12.28 -0.50
C SER A 24 -13.03 -12.88 0.61
N LYS A 25 -14.32 -13.16 0.30
CA LYS A 25 -15.27 -13.74 1.28
C LYS A 25 -14.79 -15.09 1.82
N ASP A 26 -14.08 -15.86 1.00
CA ASP A 26 -13.44 -17.13 1.33
C ASP A 26 -12.06 -16.97 2.03
N LYS A 27 -11.72 -15.75 2.47
CA LYS A 27 -10.49 -15.40 3.20
C LYS A 27 -9.19 -15.65 2.42
N ASN A 28 -9.24 -15.63 1.09
CA ASN A 28 -8.08 -15.79 0.21
C ASN A 28 -7.71 -14.46 -0.48
N LEU A 29 -6.58 -14.48 -1.18
CA LEU A 29 -6.08 -13.32 -1.93
C LEU A 29 -6.83 -13.13 -3.24
N TYR A 30 -6.98 -11.87 -3.63
CA TYR A 30 -7.39 -11.49 -4.97
C TYR A 30 -6.20 -11.54 -5.93
N PHE A 31 -6.45 -11.99 -7.16
CA PHE A 31 -5.47 -12.01 -8.23
C PHE A 31 -6.14 -11.67 -9.57
N PRO A 32 -5.44 -11.07 -10.56
CA PRO A 32 -6.00 -10.81 -11.86
C PRO A 32 -6.55 -12.09 -12.50
N VAL A 33 -7.75 -12.04 -13.06
CA VAL A 33 -8.33 -13.16 -13.82
C VAL A 33 -7.40 -13.55 -14.99
N LYS A 34 -6.71 -12.56 -15.56
CA LYS A 34 -5.70 -12.75 -16.60
C LYS A 34 -4.54 -11.79 -16.38
N ILE A 35 -3.32 -12.33 -16.35
CA ILE A 35 -2.10 -11.52 -16.32
C ILE A 35 -1.93 -10.84 -17.69
N PRO A 36 -1.75 -9.52 -17.76
CA PRO A 36 -1.52 -8.82 -19.02
C PRO A 36 -0.21 -9.30 -19.65
N LYS A 37 -0.24 -9.55 -20.97
CA LYS A 37 0.97 -9.86 -21.76
C LYS A 37 1.43 -8.58 -22.45
N PHE A 38 2.73 -8.31 -22.37
CA PHE A 38 3.34 -7.15 -22.99
C PHE A 38 4.13 -7.55 -24.24
N ASN A 39 3.82 -6.91 -25.37
CA ASN A 39 4.59 -7.11 -26.60
C ASN A 39 5.85 -6.23 -26.58
N LYS A 40 6.78 -6.50 -27.50
CA LYS A 40 8.04 -5.74 -27.62
C LYS A 40 7.78 -4.24 -27.80
N LYS A 41 6.79 -3.86 -28.60
CA LYS A 41 6.44 -2.45 -28.86
C LYS A 41 6.10 -1.71 -27.56
N PHE A 42 5.26 -2.31 -26.71
CA PHE A 42 4.91 -1.74 -25.40
C PHE A 42 6.14 -1.64 -24.50
N ILE A 43 6.95 -2.69 -24.40
CA ILE A 43 8.16 -2.67 -23.57
C ILE A 43 9.13 -1.57 -24.04
N PHE A 44 9.32 -1.42 -25.37
CA PHE A 44 10.16 -0.35 -25.91
C PHE A 44 9.58 1.04 -25.66
N SER A 45 8.25 1.22 -25.63
CA SER A 45 7.65 2.51 -25.27
C SER A 45 7.86 2.92 -23.81
N LEU A 46 8.19 1.96 -22.93
CA LEU A 46 8.54 2.25 -21.54
C LEU A 46 9.98 2.79 -21.39
N LYS A 47 10.81 2.64 -22.43
CA LYS A 47 12.19 3.08 -22.42
C LYS A 47 12.25 4.61 -22.28
N ASN A 48 13.16 5.09 -21.43
CA ASN A 48 13.41 6.52 -21.16
C ASN A 48 12.26 7.29 -20.49
N LEU A 49 11.16 6.63 -20.09
CA LEU A 49 10.16 7.28 -19.26
C LEU A 49 10.75 7.58 -17.88
N ASN A 50 10.36 8.73 -17.31
CA ASN A 50 10.56 8.96 -15.88
C ASN A 50 9.70 7.96 -15.07
N TYR A 51 9.98 7.82 -13.78
CA TYR A 51 9.33 6.81 -12.96
C TYR A 51 7.79 6.97 -12.90
N ASN A 52 7.29 8.21 -12.86
CA ASN A 52 5.84 8.48 -12.84
C ASN A 52 5.17 8.00 -14.13
N ASN A 53 5.71 8.35 -15.30
CA ASN A 53 5.16 7.93 -16.60
C ASN A 53 5.31 6.42 -16.83
N PHE A 54 6.41 5.83 -16.35
CA PHE A 54 6.59 4.38 -16.35
C PHE A 54 5.51 3.67 -15.50
N ALA A 55 5.32 4.12 -14.26
CA ALA A 55 4.31 3.58 -13.36
C ALA A 55 2.89 3.76 -13.94
N PHE A 56 2.56 4.95 -14.46
CA PHE A 56 1.28 5.23 -15.10
C PHE A 56 0.96 4.26 -16.22
N SER A 57 1.94 4.01 -17.10
CA SER A 57 1.81 3.11 -18.25
C SER A 57 1.42 1.68 -17.86
N LEU A 58 1.88 1.22 -16.68
CA LEU A 58 1.54 -0.09 -16.11
C LEU A 58 0.23 -0.04 -15.32
N LEU A 59 0.07 0.96 -14.44
CA LEU A 59 -1.06 1.04 -13.50
C LEU A 59 -2.41 1.15 -14.19
N ARG A 60 -2.52 1.93 -15.28
CA ARG A 60 -3.78 2.06 -16.03
C ARG A 60 -4.33 0.74 -16.57
N ILE A 61 -3.47 -0.28 -16.72
CA ILE A 61 -3.90 -1.64 -17.13
C ILE A 61 -4.54 -2.39 -15.96
N PHE A 62 -4.00 -2.24 -14.75
CA PHE A 62 -4.47 -2.91 -13.54
C PHE A 62 -5.65 -2.18 -12.88
N LEU A 63 -5.71 -0.85 -13.01
CA LEU A 63 -6.67 0.02 -12.33
C LEU A 63 -7.74 0.57 -13.30
N LYS A 64 -8.23 -0.22 -14.25
CA LYS A 64 -9.11 0.27 -15.34
C LYS A 64 -10.43 0.94 -14.89
N ASP A 65 -10.85 0.72 -13.66
CA ASP A 65 -12.03 1.31 -13.03
C ASP A 65 -11.72 2.61 -12.26
N LEU A 66 -10.48 3.11 -12.36
CA LEU A 66 -10.11 4.50 -12.06
C LEU A 66 -9.91 5.28 -13.36
N GLU A 67 -10.25 6.57 -13.34
CA GLU A 67 -9.97 7.48 -14.45
C GLU A 67 -8.46 7.66 -14.61
N GLU A 68 -7.98 7.82 -15.85
CA GLU A 68 -6.53 7.98 -16.09
C GLU A 68 -5.98 9.24 -15.40
N GLU A 69 -6.78 10.31 -15.31
CA GLU A 69 -6.45 11.53 -14.58
C GLU A 69 -6.26 11.28 -13.08
N ASP A 70 -7.10 10.42 -12.48
CA ASP A 70 -6.97 10.04 -11.07
C ASP A 70 -5.68 9.25 -10.82
N ILE A 71 -5.29 8.38 -11.76
CA ILE A 71 -4.05 7.59 -11.67
C ILE A 71 -2.83 8.50 -11.83
N PHE A 72 -2.89 9.47 -12.74
CA PHE A 72 -1.81 10.44 -12.91
C PHE A 72 -1.63 11.31 -11.67
N LEU A 73 -2.74 11.87 -11.15
CA LEU A 73 -2.74 12.67 -9.92
C LEU A 73 -2.22 11.87 -8.72
N LEU A 74 -2.64 10.60 -8.60
CA LEU A 74 -2.14 9.68 -7.58
C LEU A 74 -0.61 9.58 -7.60
N LEU A 75 -0.01 9.41 -8.77
CA LEU A 75 1.44 9.25 -8.92
C LEU A 75 2.20 10.55 -8.62
N GLU A 76 1.72 11.68 -9.13
CA GLU A 76 2.29 13.00 -8.83
C GLU A 76 2.31 13.28 -7.33
N MET A 77 1.17 13.09 -6.64
CA MET A 77 1.06 13.24 -5.20
C MET A 77 1.97 12.30 -4.40
N SER A 78 2.35 11.16 -5.00
CA SER A 78 3.07 10.10 -4.30
C SER A 78 4.58 10.21 -4.44
N TYR A 79 5.07 10.63 -5.59
CA TYR A 79 6.50 10.51 -5.89
C TYR A 79 7.24 11.84 -6.00
N GLN A 80 6.55 12.93 -6.36
CA GLN A 80 7.23 14.17 -6.72
C GLN A 80 7.94 14.86 -5.55
N SER A 81 7.37 14.82 -4.34
CA SER A 81 7.90 15.53 -3.16
C SER A 81 8.21 14.63 -1.96
N ASN A 82 7.95 13.33 -2.07
CA ASN A 82 8.12 12.41 -0.95
C ASN A 82 9.45 11.65 -0.96
N PHE A 83 10.20 11.68 -2.06
CA PHE A 83 11.47 10.98 -2.20
C PHE A 83 12.61 12.00 -2.27
N PHE A 84 13.73 11.72 -1.59
CA PHE A 84 14.83 12.69 -1.43
C PHE A 84 15.53 13.02 -2.75
N ASN A 85 15.55 12.08 -3.70
CA ASN A 85 16.16 12.21 -5.03
C ASN A 85 15.24 11.57 -6.08
N ASN A 86 15.64 10.42 -6.61
CA ASN A 86 14.84 9.59 -7.49
C ASN A 86 14.03 8.59 -6.66
N VAL A 87 12.81 8.28 -7.10
CA VAL A 87 11.97 7.23 -6.49
C VAL A 87 12.74 5.91 -6.39
N ILE A 88 13.44 5.57 -7.48
CA ILE A 88 14.34 4.42 -7.58
C ILE A 88 15.66 4.90 -8.17
N LYS A 89 16.78 4.41 -7.62
CA LYS A 89 18.13 4.69 -8.14
C LYS A 89 18.87 3.37 -8.37
N ILE A 90 19.48 3.22 -9.55
CA ILE A 90 20.32 2.06 -9.88
C ILE A 90 21.77 2.50 -9.84
N ASP A 91 22.54 1.95 -8.91
CA ASP A 91 23.98 2.22 -8.78
C ASP A 91 24.78 1.04 -9.32
N LYS A 92 25.77 1.30 -10.18
CA LYS A 92 26.71 0.27 -10.61
C LYS A 92 27.70 0.01 -9.48
N ILE A 93 27.86 -1.26 -9.09
CA ILE A 93 28.81 -1.65 -8.04
C ILE A 93 30.14 -2.04 -8.69
N PHE A 94 30.18 -3.20 -9.34
CA PHE A 94 31.36 -3.75 -10.00
C PHE A 94 30.95 -4.70 -11.13
N ASN A 95 31.71 -4.71 -12.23
CA ASN A 95 31.41 -5.49 -13.45
C ASN A 95 29.97 -5.26 -13.93
N ASN A 96 29.17 -6.34 -13.97
CA ASN A 96 27.77 -6.35 -14.37
C ASN A 96 26.81 -6.41 -13.16
N ASN A 97 27.28 -6.08 -11.95
CA ASN A 97 26.47 -6.01 -10.74
C ASN A 97 25.96 -4.60 -10.49
N TYR A 98 24.66 -4.49 -10.21
CA TYR A 98 23.97 -3.24 -9.96
C TYR A 98 23.17 -3.32 -8.66
N LEU A 99 23.15 -2.25 -7.89
CA LEU A 99 22.32 -2.08 -6.70
C LEU A 99 21.06 -1.31 -7.08
N LEU A 100 19.90 -1.89 -6.81
CA LEU A 100 18.61 -1.22 -6.92
C LEU A 100 18.26 -0.59 -5.57
N ASN A 101 18.51 0.70 -5.42
CA ASN A 101 18.18 1.45 -4.22
C ASN A 101 16.70 1.82 -4.22
N LEU A 102 15.97 1.27 -3.25
CA LEU A 102 14.53 1.46 -3.04
C LEU A 102 14.22 2.22 -1.74
N ASN A 103 15.23 2.71 -1.05
CA ASN A 103 15.16 3.32 0.28
C ASN A 103 15.26 4.86 0.26
N ASN A 104 14.94 5.49 -0.87
CA ASN A 104 14.99 6.96 -1.00
C ASN A 104 13.73 7.67 -0.47
N GLY A 105 12.79 6.90 0.08
CA GLY A 105 11.57 7.40 0.69
C GLY A 105 11.79 7.93 2.12
N PRO A 106 10.75 8.54 2.70
CA PRO A 106 10.83 9.25 3.98
C PRO A 106 11.08 8.34 5.19
N THR A 107 10.86 7.03 5.06
CA THR A 107 11.15 6.05 6.13
C THR A 107 12.41 5.24 5.86
N LEU A 108 13.07 5.47 4.73
CA LEU A 108 14.29 4.79 4.30
C LEU A 108 14.08 3.28 4.06
N THR A 109 12.89 2.90 3.57
CA THR A 109 12.55 1.51 3.27
C THR A 109 11.87 1.38 1.91
N PHE A 110 12.03 0.23 1.26
CA PHE A 110 11.35 -0.05 -0.01
C PHE A 110 9.82 -0.01 0.08
N LYS A 111 9.27 -0.12 1.29
CA LYS A 111 7.82 -0.12 1.52
C LYS A 111 7.20 1.23 1.17
N ASP A 112 7.98 2.30 1.21
CA ASP A 112 7.54 3.66 0.86
C ASP A 112 7.03 3.75 -0.58
N ILE A 113 7.64 3.00 -1.50
CA ILE A 113 7.26 2.98 -2.93
C ILE A 113 5.79 2.60 -3.08
N ALA A 114 5.31 1.62 -2.31
CA ALA A 114 3.92 1.17 -2.37
C ALA A 114 3.00 1.86 -1.34
N MET A 115 3.52 2.18 -0.15
CA MET A 115 2.72 2.73 0.95
C MET A 115 2.29 4.17 0.71
N ILE A 116 3.13 4.99 0.10
CA ILE A 116 2.81 6.39 -0.17
C ILE A 116 1.67 6.49 -1.20
N PRO A 117 1.75 5.81 -2.37
CA PRO A 117 0.61 5.68 -3.26
C PRO A 117 -0.62 5.09 -2.59
N LEU A 118 -0.48 4.12 -1.69
CA LEU A 118 -1.65 3.55 -1.02
C LEU A 118 -2.36 4.59 -0.15
N GLY A 119 -1.60 5.41 0.58
CA GLY A 119 -2.15 6.53 1.34
C GLY A 119 -2.89 7.51 0.43
N ASN A 120 -2.25 7.96 -0.66
CA ASN A 120 -2.86 8.88 -1.60
C ASN A 120 -4.09 8.30 -2.32
N LEU A 121 -4.09 7.00 -2.62
CA LEU A 121 -5.26 6.31 -3.17
C LEU A 121 -6.40 6.29 -2.16
N LEU A 122 -6.14 6.02 -0.88
CA LEU A 122 -7.15 6.13 0.17
C LEU A 122 -7.71 7.55 0.28
N LYS A 123 -6.85 8.58 0.17
CA LYS A 123 -7.28 9.98 0.14
C LYS A 123 -8.18 10.25 -1.07
N LEU A 124 -7.77 9.91 -2.28
CA LEU A 124 -8.57 10.09 -3.50
C LEU A 124 -9.93 9.40 -3.39
N LEU A 125 -9.94 8.12 -3.02
CA LEU A 125 -11.17 7.34 -2.86
C LEU A 125 -12.05 7.88 -1.72
N SER A 126 -11.46 8.38 -0.63
CA SER A 126 -12.22 8.97 0.48
C SER A 126 -13.01 10.20 0.04
N LEU A 127 -12.40 11.05 -0.78
CA LEU A 127 -13.02 12.27 -1.31
C LEU A 127 -14.07 11.91 -2.37
N LYS A 128 -13.72 11.04 -3.33
CA LYS A 128 -14.58 10.64 -4.44
C LYS A 128 -15.86 9.92 -3.96
N TYR A 129 -15.72 9.03 -2.97
CA TYR A 129 -16.84 8.24 -2.45
C TYR A 129 -17.41 8.76 -1.13
N LYS A 130 -16.91 9.90 -0.61
CA LYS A 130 -17.30 10.48 0.70
C LYS A 130 -17.22 9.46 1.84
N LYS A 131 -16.15 8.66 1.86
CA LYS A 131 -15.92 7.57 2.82
C LYS A 131 -14.79 7.92 3.79
N LYS A 132 -14.90 7.43 5.03
CA LYS A 132 -13.79 7.40 5.99
C LYS A 132 -13.28 5.98 6.15
N PHE A 133 -11.98 5.83 6.35
CA PHE A 133 -11.32 4.53 6.46
C PHE A 133 -10.67 4.34 7.83
N ILE A 134 -10.79 3.13 8.37
CA ILE A 134 -9.97 2.67 9.49
C ILE A 134 -8.95 1.70 8.92
N VAL A 135 -7.69 2.03 9.10
CA VAL A 135 -6.55 1.26 8.60
C VAL A 135 -5.91 0.50 9.75
N PHE A 136 -5.75 -0.81 9.57
CA PHE A 136 -4.99 -1.65 10.49
C PHE A 136 -3.67 -2.09 9.88
N CYS A 137 -2.59 -1.94 10.65
CA CYS A 137 -1.26 -2.39 10.31
C CYS A 137 -0.68 -3.23 11.46
N ALA A 138 -0.24 -4.44 11.17
CA ALA A 138 0.64 -5.19 12.08
C ALA A 138 2.07 -5.04 11.58
N THR A 139 3.03 -4.77 12.46
CA THR A 139 4.41 -4.57 12.02
C THR A 139 5.46 -5.10 12.99
N SER A 140 6.60 -5.48 12.43
CA SER A 140 7.88 -5.65 13.12
C SER A 140 8.79 -4.42 13.01
N GLY A 141 8.30 -3.30 12.47
CA GLY A 141 9.03 -2.03 12.36
C GLY A 141 8.67 -1.25 11.09
N ASP A 142 9.38 -1.52 10.00
CA ASP A 142 9.33 -0.74 8.76
C ASP A 142 7.92 -0.51 8.19
N THR A 143 7.09 -1.55 8.15
CA THR A 143 5.75 -1.45 7.53
C THR A 143 4.90 -0.42 8.26
N GLY A 144 4.96 -0.40 9.59
CA GLY A 144 4.22 0.57 10.38
C GLY A 144 4.80 1.97 10.25
N ALA A 145 6.12 2.12 10.18
CA ALA A 145 6.75 3.41 9.93
C ALA A 145 6.26 4.00 8.59
N SER A 146 6.35 3.22 7.51
CA SER A 146 5.95 3.61 6.17
C SER A 146 4.44 3.90 6.07
N ALA A 147 3.59 3.04 6.67
CA ALA A 147 2.14 3.23 6.70
C ALA A 147 1.71 4.45 7.52
N ASN A 148 2.30 4.67 8.70
CA ASN A 148 2.02 5.85 9.51
C ASN A 148 2.43 7.12 8.75
N ASN A 149 3.61 7.11 8.13
CA ASN A 149 4.10 8.27 7.41
C ASN A 149 3.26 8.57 6.16
N SER A 150 2.77 7.56 5.44
CA SER A 150 1.90 7.77 4.27
C SER A 150 0.51 8.26 4.62
N LEU A 151 0.01 7.95 5.83
CA LEU A 151 -1.35 8.30 6.26
C LEU A 151 -1.43 9.52 7.18
N LYS A 152 -0.31 10.03 7.69
CA LYS A 152 -0.27 11.07 8.74
C LYS A 152 -1.09 12.34 8.46
N ASN A 153 -1.25 12.73 7.20
CA ASN A 153 -1.93 13.97 6.81
C ASN A 153 -3.30 13.74 6.13
N ILE A 154 -3.85 12.52 6.21
CA ILE A 154 -5.13 12.16 5.58
C ILE A 154 -6.21 12.14 6.66
N LYS A 155 -7.05 13.18 6.69
CA LYS A 155 -8.05 13.40 7.76
C LYS A 155 -9.18 12.36 7.72
N GLU A 156 -9.42 11.79 6.55
CA GLU A 156 -10.44 10.79 6.28
C GLU A 156 -10.03 9.39 6.72
N THR A 157 -8.78 9.19 7.14
CA THR A 157 -8.27 7.92 7.64
C THR A 157 -8.00 7.99 9.14
N LYS A 158 -8.06 6.83 9.80
CA LYS A 158 -7.43 6.58 11.11
C LYS A 158 -6.59 5.32 10.99
N ILE A 159 -5.31 5.39 11.32
CA ILE A 159 -4.43 4.21 11.30
C ILE A 159 -4.14 3.73 12.71
N PHE A 160 -4.33 2.43 12.92
CA PHE A 160 -3.97 1.72 14.14
C PHE A 160 -2.84 0.73 13.82
N THR A 161 -1.66 1.03 14.34
CA THR A 161 -0.42 0.29 14.06
C THR A 161 -0.01 -0.51 15.29
N PHE A 162 -0.20 -1.83 15.20
CA PHE A 162 0.12 -2.81 16.22
C PHE A 162 1.55 -3.28 16.03
N HIS A 163 2.37 -3.15 17.07
CA HIS A 163 3.76 -3.58 17.06
C HIS A 163 4.13 -4.23 18.39
N PRO A 164 4.99 -5.25 18.39
CA PRO A 164 5.41 -5.93 19.61
C PRO A 164 6.24 -4.99 20.49
N PHE A 165 5.93 -4.97 21.79
CA PHE A 165 6.62 -4.18 22.79
C PHE A 165 8.09 -4.63 22.89
N ASN A 166 9.02 -3.68 22.77
CA ASN A 166 10.46 -3.91 22.86
C ASN A 166 11.06 -4.96 21.88
N MET A 167 10.36 -5.30 20.79
CA MET A 167 10.89 -6.24 19.77
C MET A 167 11.12 -5.60 18.39
N ILE A 168 11.15 -4.26 18.34
CA ILE A 168 11.44 -3.50 17.12
C ILE A 168 12.62 -2.56 17.38
N SER A 169 13.40 -2.24 16.34
CA SER A 169 14.56 -1.37 16.52
C SER A 169 14.14 0.03 17.01
N ASN A 170 15.03 0.71 17.73
CA ASN A 170 14.74 2.03 18.28
C ASN A 170 14.44 3.06 17.17
N ILE A 171 15.10 2.96 16.02
CA ILE A 171 14.88 3.86 14.87
C ILE A 171 13.47 3.66 14.31
N GLN A 172 13.07 2.41 14.01
CA GLN A 172 11.74 2.09 13.49
C GLN A 172 10.64 2.48 14.48
N ARG A 173 10.84 2.21 15.78
CA ARG A 173 9.92 2.63 16.84
C ARG A 173 9.74 4.15 16.84
N LYS A 174 10.84 4.91 16.82
CA LYS A 174 10.79 6.38 16.82
C LYS A 174 10.09 6.92 15.57
N GLN A 175 10.39 6.39 14.38
CA GLN A 175 9.70 6.77 13.13
C GLN A 175 8.17 6.61 13.25
N MET A 176 7.71 5.58 13.97
CA MET A 176 6.29 5.38 14.22
C MET A 176 5.73 6.31 15.30
N THR A 177 6.39 6.39 16.46
CA THR A 177 5.79 6.96 17.69
C THR A 177 6.03 8.46 17.87
N ILE A 178 6.94 9.08 17.11
CA ILE A 178 7.18 10.52 17.21
C ILE A 178 6.10 11.36 16.51
N LEU A 179 5.34 10.74 15.60
CA LEU A 179 4.28 11.39 14.85
C LEU A 179 3.12 11.75 15.79
N LYS A 180 2.82 13.04 15.92
CA LYS A 180 1.76 13.57 16.80
C LYS A 180 0.41 13.78 16.08
N ASN A 181 0.29 13.27 14.86
CA ASN A 181 -0.91 13.44 14.04
C ASN A 181 -2.12 12.75 14.69
N LYS A 182 -3.25 13.47 14.77
CA LYS A 182 -4.47 13.01 15.48
C LYS A 182 -5.11 11.74 14.90
N ASN A 183 -4.74 11.34 13.69
CA ASN A 183 -5.24 10.16 13.01
C ASN A 183 -4.32 8.93 13.14
N ILE A 184 -3.19 9.04 13.83
CA ILE A 184 -2.24 7.94 14.02
C ILE A 184 -2.34 7.40 15.45
N PHE A 185 -2.51 6.09 15.57
CA PHE A 185 -2.59 5.38 16.83
C PHE A 185 -1.59 4.24 16.82
N ASN A 186 -0.51 4.38 17.59
CA ASN A 186 0.47 3.31 17.79
C ASN A 186 0.10 2.50 19.03
N ILE A 187 -0.06 1.18 18.86
CA ILE A 187 -0.45 0.27 19.93
C ILE A 187 0.69 -0.72 20.14
N SER A 188 1.33 -0.62 21.29
CA SER A 188 2.39 -1.55 21.69
C SER A 188 1.76 -2.79 22.33
N ILE A 189 2.08 -3.96 21.81
CA ILE A 189 1.50 -5.24 22.22
C ILE A 189 2.49 -6.02 23.05
N LEU A 190 2.10 -6.43 24.25
CA LEU A 190 2.85 -7.39 25.05
C LEU A 190 2.76 -8.77 24.38
N GLY A 191 3.80 -9.14 23.63
CA GLY A 191 3.83 -10.33 22.80
C GLY A 191 4.69 -10.14 21.57
N ASN A 192 4.67 -11.13 20.67
CA ASN A 192 5.43 -11.09 19.41
C ASN A 192 4.59 -10.51 18.25
N PHE A 193 5.19 -10.49 17.06
CA PHE A 193 4.53 -10.02 15.84
C PHE A 193 3.28 -10.83 15.48
N ASP A 194 3.29 -12.15 15.67
CA ASP A 194 2.16 -13.02 15.36
C ASP A 194 0.95 -12.71 16.23
N ILE A 195 1.17 -12.39 17.51
CA ILE A 195 0.10 -11.91 18.41
C ILE A 195 -0.50 -10.60 17.89
N SER A 196 0.33 -9.66 17.42
CA SER A 196 -0.14 -8.40 16.84
C SER A 196 -1.00 -8.64 15.59
N GLN A 197 -0.60 -9.55 14.71
CA GLN A 197 -1.37 -9.95 13.53
C GLN A 197 -2.70 -10.63 13.91
N PHE A 198 -2.64 -11.55 14.87
CA PHE A 198 -3.80 -12.28 15.37
C PHE A 198 -4.87 -11.35 15.95
N LEU A 199 -4.46 -10.37 16.76
CA LEU A 199 -5.37 -9.38 17.34
C LEU A 199 -6.07 -8.54 16.25
N ILE A 200 -5.32 -8.06 15.25
CA ILE A 200 -5.91 -7.34 14.11
C ILE A 200 -6.93 -8.21 13.38
N LYS A 201 -6.60 -9.48 13.12
CA LYS A 201 -7.54 -10.40 12.45
C LYS A 201 -8.83 -10.57 13.23
N LYS A 202 -8.76 -10.76 14.56
CA LYS A 202 -9.94 -10.84 15.44
C LYS A 202 -10.78 -9.57 15.43
N ILE A 203 -10.14 -8.40 15.49
CA ILE A 203 -10.82 -7.11 15.42
C ILE A 203 -11.53 -6.96 14.07
N PHE A 204 -10.84 -7.31 12.98
CA PHE A 204 -11.38 -7.25 11.63
C PHE A 204 -12.62 -8.14 11.50
N GLU A 205 -12.55 -9.41 11.92
CA GLU A 205 -13.69 -10.34 11.88
C GLU A 205 -14.89 -9.85 12.70
N LYS A 206 -14.65 -9.17 13.83
CA LYS A 206 -15.72 -8.64 14.68
C LYS A 206 -16.41 -7.40 14.11
N ILE A 207 -15.67 -6.52 13.43
CA ILE A 207 -16.17 -5.19 13.01
C ILE A 207 -16.55 -5.14 11.52
N ASN A 208 -16.02 -6.03 10.69
CA ASN A 208 -16.21 -6.00 9.23
C ASN A 208 -17.67 -6.11 8.77
N ASN A 209 -18.57 -6.67 9.60
CA ASN A 209 -20.00 -6.73 9.27
C ASN A 209 -20.71 -5.35 9.38
N ASN A 210 -20.05 -4.35 9.98
CA ASN A 210 -20.61 -3.02 10.10
C ASN A 210 -20.42 -2.22 8.80
N LYS A 211 -21.48 -2.15 7.98
CA LYS A 211 -21.48 -1.44 6.69
C LYS A 211 -21.14 0.06 6.77
N LYS A 212 -21.17 0.67 7.98
CA LYS A 212 -20.80 2.08 8.18
C LYS A 212 -19.29 2.30 8.31
N ILE A 213 -18.50 1.23 8.47
CA ILE A 213 -17.07 1.29 8.72
C ILE A 213 -16.33 0.67 7.53
N ASN A 214 -15.49 1.46 6.86
CA ASN A 214 -14.63 0.95 5.80
C ASN A 214 -13.28 0.54 6.40
N LEU A 215 -13.06 -0.76 6.54
CA LEU A 215 -11.84 -1.33 7.10
C LEU A 215 -10.84 -1.66 5.98
N ILE A 216 -9.58 -1.26 6.16
CA ILE A 216 -8.48 -1.59 5.25
C ILE A 216 -7.35 -2.19 6.06
N SER A 217 -6.77 -3.29 5.59
CA SER A 217 -5.45 -3.71 6.05
C SER A 217 -4.39 -3.29 5.05
N VAL A 218 -3.29 -2.76 5.57
CA VAL A 218 -2.14 -2.36 4.76
C VAL A 218 -0.98 -3.35 4.87
N ASN A 219 -1.25 -4.57 5.34
CA ASN A 219 -0.26 -5.65 5.38
C ASN A 219 0.04 -6.17 3.96
N SER A 220 0.93 -7.15 3.83
CA SER A 220 1.44 -7.67 2.54
C SER A 220 0.39 -8.31 1.64
N ILE A 221 -0.81 -8.58 2.15
CA ILE A 221 -1.92 -9.17 1.40
C ILE A 221 -2.68 -8.16 0.52
N ASN A 222 -2.46 -6.85 0.72
CA ASN A 222 -3.17 -5.82 -0.01
C ASN A 222 -2.68 -5.79 -1.48
N TRP A 223 -3.57 -6.13 -2.41
CA TRP A 223 -3.21 -6.28 -3.82
C TRP A 223 -2.64 -5.01 -4.46
N PHE A 224 -3.12 -3.84 -4.08
CA PHE A 224 -2.58 -2.58 -4.60
C PHE A 224 -1.09 -2.43 -4.30
N ARG A 225 -0.64 -2.85 -3.11
CA ARG A 225 0.78 -2.82 -2.74
C ARG A 225 1.67 -3.75 -3.58
N ILE A 226 1.08 -4.79 -4.18
CA ILE A 226 1.79 -5.75 -5.04
C ILE A 226 1.90 -5.20 -6.46
N ILE A 227 0.89 -4.44 -6.91
CA ILE A 227 0.92 -3.78 -8.21
C ILE A 227 1.99 -2.66 -8.22
N MET A 228 2.09 -1.89 -7.13
CA MET A 228 3.06 -0.81 -6.95
C MET A 228 4.48 -1.34 -6.75
#